data_AF-A0A1X7DZV1-F1
#
_entry.id   AF-A0A1X7DZV1-F1
#
_cell.length_a   1.000
_cell.length_b   1.000
_cell.length_c   1.000
_cell.angle_alpha   90.00
_cell.angle_beta   90.00
_cell.angle_gamma   90.00
#
_symmetry.space_group_name_H-M   'P 1'
#
loop_
_entity.id
_entity.type
_entity.pdbx_description
1 polymer ?
#
loop_
_entity_poly.entity_id
_entity_poly.type
_entity_poly.pdbx_seq_one_letter_code
_entity_poly.pdbx_strand_id
1 'polypeptide(L)'
;MNELEQKLAELNKRYGADLGDRVEGLEGFLSEYVSSGSKIALEKLYKGAHALAGSAKTFGFADVSVVAKKLELSARESDDAEILFVRLSELKKLISS
;
A
#
# COMPACT_ATOMS: atom_id res chain seq x y z
N MET A 1 -18.07 -18.59 17.52
CA MET A 1 -17.88 -17.33 16.78
C MET A 1 -19.11 -16.48 16.99
N ASN A 2 -18.98 -15.33 17.65
CA ASN A 2 -20.08 -14.39 17.90
C ASN A 2 -20.30 -13.46 16.69
N GLU A 3 -21.40 -12.69 16.71
CA GLU A 3 -21.79 -11.81 15.60
C GLU A 3 -20.72 -10.75 15.27
N LEU A 4 -19.98 -10.28 16.27
CA LEU A 4 -18.90 -9.31 16.10
C LEU A 4 -17.71 -9.93 15.35
N GLU A 5 -17.32 -11.15 15.72
CA GLU A 5 -16.26 -11.91 15.04
C GLU A 5 -16.62 -12.19 13.57
N GLN A 6 -17.89 -12.48 13.28
CA GLN A 6 -18.35 -12.67 11.90
C GLN A 6 -18.29 -11.38 11.08
N LYS A 7 -18.72 -10.24 11.65
CA LYS A 7 -18.63 -8.93 10.99
C LYS A 7 -17.18 -8.50 10.74
N LEU A 8 -16.29 -8.75 11.69
CA LEU A 8 -14.85 -8.49 11.54
C LEU A 8 -14.24 -9.38 10.45
N ALA A 9 -14.59 -10.66 10.41
CA ALA A 9 -14.12 -11.56 9.35
C ALA A 9 -14.60 -11.13 7.96
N GLU A 10 -15.85 -10.67 7.83
CA GLU A 10 -16.37 -10.14 6.57
C GLU A 10 -15.67 -8.85 6.13
N LEU A 11 -15.42 -7.93 7.06
CA LEU A 11 -14.67 -6.70 6.79
C LEU A 11 -13.22 -7.00 6.36
N ASN A 12 -12.53 -7.89 7.07
CA ASN A 12 -11.17 -8.31 6.70
C ASN A 12 -11.14 -8.95 5.31
N LYS A 13 -12.14 -9.77 4.98
CA LYS A 13 -12.24 -10.41 3.66
C LYS A 13 -12.43 -9.39 2.54
N ARG A 14 -13.32 -8.39 2.74
CA ARG A 14 -13.52 -7.31 1.77
C ARG A 14 -12.25 -6.47 1.61
N TYR A 15 -11.64 -6.09 2.72
CA TYR A 15 -10.38 -5.35 2.69
C TYR A 15 -9.29 -6.12 1.93
N GLY A 16 -9.15 -7.42 2.18
CA GLY A 16 -8.22 -8.29 1.47
C GLY A 16 -8.49 -8.38 -0.04
N ALA A 17 -9.75 -8.40 -0.46
CA ALA A 17 -10.12 -8.37 -1.88
C ALA A 17 -9.72 -7.05 -2.55
N ASP A 18 -9.87 -5.92 -1.84
CA ASP A 18 -9.54 -4.58 -2.34
C ASP A 18 -8.04 -4.25 -2.26
N LEU A 19 -7.22 -5.08 -1.62
CA LEU A 19 -5.78 -4.83 -1.48
C LEU A 19 -5.06 -4.79 -2.83
N GLY A 20 -5.49 -5.62 -3.79
CA GLY A 20 -4.95 -5.62 -5.15
C GLY A 20 -5.07 -4.26 -5.82
N ASP A 21 -6.30 -3.76 -5.91
CA ASP A 21 -6.62 -2.47 -6.54
C ASP A 21 -5.89 -1.30 -5.86
N ARG A 22 -5.76 -1.35 -4.53
CA ARG A 22 -5.00 -0.34 -3.78
C ARG A 22 -3.53 -0.34 -4.17
N VAL A 23 -2.91 -1.51 -4.29
CA VAL A 23 -1.49 -1.62 -4.67
C VAL A 23 -1.29 -1.24 -6.13
N GLU A 24 -2.20 -1.61 -7.03
CA GLU A 24 -2.17 -1.16 -8.43
C GLU A 24 -2.28 0.36 -8.55
N GLY A 25 -3.12 1.00 -7.72
CA GLY A 25 -3.19 2.46 -7.64
C GLY A 25 -1.84 3.10 -7.25
N LEU A 26 -1.11 2.50 -6.31
CA LEU A 26 0.25 2.96 -5.95
C LEU A 26 1.24 2.77 -7.10
N GLU A 27 1.13 1.67 -7.84
CA GLU A 27 1.93 1.42 -9.06
C GLU A 27 1.69 2.47 -10.14
N GLY A 28 0.43 2.89 -10.31
CA GLY A 28 0.06 3.99 -11.20
C GLY A 28 0.76 5.30 -10.82
N PHE A 29 0.73 5.67 -9.54
CA PHE A 29 1.40 6.90 -9.07
C PHE A 29 2.92 6.84 -9.22
N LEU A 30 3.54 5.69 -8.94
CA LEU A 30 4.98 5.52 -9.16
C LEU A 30 5.35 5.62 -10.64
N SER A 31 4.56 4.99 -11.52
CA SER A 31 4.78 5.06 -12.98
C SER A 31 4.61 6.48 -13.52
N GLU A 32 3.61 7.22 -13.05
CA GLU A 32 3.43 8.64 -13.37
C GLU A 32 4.62 9.48 -12.88
N TYR A 33 5.09 9.25 -11.64
CA TYR A 33 6.25 9.93 -11.10
C TYR A 33 7.52 9.66 -11.92
N VAL A 34 7.81 8.40 -12.26
CA VAL A 34 8.99 7.99 -13.02
C VAL A 34 8.99 8.58 -14.44
N SER A 35 7.83 8.59 -15.09
CA SER A 35 7.71 9.07 -16.47
C SER A 35 7.74 10.60 -16.59
N SER A 36 7.24 11.32 -15.60
CA SER A 36 7.03 12.79 -15.70
C SER A 36 7.85 13.62 -14.70
N GLY A 37 8.42 13.00 -13.67
CA GLY A 37 9.00 13.71 -12.52
C GLY A 37 7.96 14.41 -11.65
N SER A 38 6.65 14.15 -11.84
CA SER A 38 5.56 14.83 -11.15
C SER A 38 5.63 14.63 -9.63
N LYS A 39 5.96 15.71 -8.91
CA LYS A 39 5.95 15.70 -7.43
C LYS A 39 4.54 15.48 -6.86
N ILE A 40 3.49 15.82 -7.62
CA ILE A 40 2.11 15.49 -7.26
C ILE A 40 1.88 13.98 -7.26
N ALA A 41 2.42 13.27 -8.26
CA ALA A 41 2.34 11.80 -8.31
C ALA A 41 3.09 11.16 -7.13
N LEU A 42 4.29 11.66 -6.82
CA LEU A 42 5.06 11.22 -5.64
C LEU A 42 4.29 11.47 -4.33
N GLU A 43 3.64 12.63 -4.20
CA GLU A 43 2.81 12.94 -3.03
C GLU A 43 1.60 12.00 -2.91
N LYS A 44 0.96 11.66 -4.03
CA LYS A 44 -0.14 10.67 -4.06
C LYS A 44 0.34 9.28 -3.68
N LEU A 45 1.53 8.87 -4.15
CA LEU A 45 2.17 7.62 -3.73
C LEU A 45 2.40 7.58 -2.23
N TYR A 46 2.99 8.65 -1.66
CA TYR A 46 3.21 8.80 -0.23
C TYR A 46 1.89 8.70 0.57
N LYS A 47 0.88 9.49 0.21
CA LYS A 47 -0.42 9.50 0.91
C LYS A 47 -1.16 8.18 0.80
N GLY A 48 -1.10 7.54 -0.37
CA GLY A 48 -1.68 6.22 -0.60
C GLY A 48 -1.00 5.14 0.24
N ALA A 49 0.34 5.13 0.28
CA ALA A 49 1.11 4.21 1.11
C ALA A 49 0.83 4.41 2.61
N HIS A 50 0.68 5.66 3.06
CA HIS A 50 0.27 5.97 4.43
C HIS A 50 -1.11 5.41 4.79
N ALA A 51 -2.11 5.65 3.93
CA ALA A 51 -3.47 5.15 4.13
C ALA A 51 -3.51 3.61 4.11
N LEU A 52 -2.74 2.98 3.23
CA LEU A 52 -2.59 1.53 3.18
C LEU A 52 -1.94 1.00 4.47
N ALA A 53 -0.85 1.59 4.93
CA ALA A 53 -0.18 1.18 6.15
C ALA A 53 -1.11 1.24 7.38
N GLY A 54 -1.85 2.34 7.52
CA GLY A 54 -2.82 2.53 8.61
C GLY A 54 -3.98 1.53 8.54
N SER A 55 -4.60 1.37 7.38
CA SER A 55 -5.73 0.46 7.22
C SER A 55 -5.34 -1.01 7.33
N ALA A 56 -4.20 -1.42 6.76
CA ALA A 56 -3.72 -2.80 6.81
C ALA A 56 -3.50 -3.28 8.25
N LYS A 57 -2.97 -2.39 9.11
CA LYS A 57 -2.82 -2.67 10.55
C LYS A 57 -4.17 -2.93 11.23
N THR A 58 -5.17 -2.10 10.93
CA THR A 58 -6.52 -2.22 11.50
C THR A 58 -7.19 -3.54 11.13
N PHE A 59 -6.98 -4.03 9.90
CA PHE A 59 -7.61 -5.26 9.39
C PHE A 59 -6.74 -6.52 9.56
N GLY A 60 -5.64 -6.45 10.31
CA GLY A 60 -4.82 -7.62 10.66
C GLY A 60 -3.76 -8.01 9.62
N PHE A 61 -3.48 -7.18 8.62
CA PHE A 61 -2.44 -7.41 7.61
C PHE A 61 -1.12 -6.75 8.04
N ALA A 62 -0.49 -7.31 9.08
CA ALA A 62 0.70 -6.72 9.70
C ALA A 62 1.87 -6.53 8.71
N ASP A 63 2.17 -7.53 7.88
CA ASP A 63 3.27 -7.46 6.91
C ASP A 63 3.01 -6.41 5.84
N VAL A 64 1.77 -6.33 5.33
CA VAL A 64 1.34 -5.29 4.39
C VAL A 64 1.50 -3.91 5.01
N SER A 65 1.12 -3.75 6.28
CA SER A 65 1.29 -2.49 7.01
C SER A 65 2.75 -2.06 7.10
N VAL A 66 3.64 -2.99 7.46
CA VAL A 66 5.08 -2.72 7.59
C VAL A 66 5.69 -2.34 6.25
N VAL A 67 5.41 -3.07 5.18
CA VAL A 67 5.98 -2.78 3.85
C VAL A 67 5.40 -1.50 3.26
N ALA A 68 4.09 -1.27 3.40
CA ALA A 68 3.47 -0.01 3.00
C ALA A 68 4.08 1.19 3.76
N LYS A 69 4.41 1.02 5.05
CA LYS A 69 5.10 2.07 5.82
C LYS A 69 6.51 2.35 5.29
N LYS A 70 7.25 1.32 4.86
CA LYS A 70 8.56 1.51 4.21
C LYS A 70 8.40 2.30 2.91
N LEU A 71 7.42 1.97 2.08
CA LEU A 71 7.11 2.72 0.85
C LEU A 71 6.74 4.18 1.16
N GLU A 72 5.91 4.41 2.18
CA GLU A 72 5.54 5.76 2.65
C GLU A 72 6.78 6.59 3.00
N LEU A 73 7.68 6.03 3.82
CA LEU A 73 8.89 6.73 4.25
C LEU A 73 9.84 6.97 3.09
N SER A 74 10.04 5.97 2.22
CA SER A 74 10.84 6.14 1.01
C SER A 74 10.29 7.25 0.13
N ALA A 75 8.98 7.29 -0.16
CA ALA A 75 8.38 8.32 -1.00
C ALA A 75 8.40 9.73 -0.40
N ARG A 76 8.50 9.82 0.93
CA ARG A 76 8.59 11.09 1.67
C ARG A 76 10.02 11.61 1.74
N GLU A 77 10.98 10.73 2.00
CA GLU A 77 12.36 11.07 2.34
C GLU A 77 13.30 11.01 1.13
N SER A 78 12.93 10.26 0.10
CA SER A 78 13.73 10.01 -1.09
C SER A 78 12.85 10.05 -2.34
N ASP A 79 13.38 10.63 -3.40
CA ASP A 79 12.74 10.64 -4.70
C ASP A 79 13.40 9.63 -5.66
N ASP A 80 14.17 8.69 -5.07
CA ASP A 80 14.83 7.56 -5.71
C ASP A 80 13.82 6.50 -6.16
N ALA A 81 13.57 6.48 -7.47
CA ALA A 81 12.63 5.56 -8.09
C ALA A 81 12.99 4.08 -7.87
N GLU A 82 14.27 3.71 -7.81
CA GLU A 82 14.69 2.31 -7.66
C GLU A 82 14.25 1.77 -6.31
N ILE A 83 14.47 2.55 -5.24
CA ILE A 83 14.02 2.20 -3.89
C ILE A 83 12.49 2.07 -3.87
N LEU A 84 11.76 3.00 -4.49
CA LEU A 84 10.31 2.95 -4.56
C LEU A 84 9.78 1.70 -5.28
N PHE A 85 10.41 1.31 -6.38
CA PHE A 85 10.08 0.07 -7.10
C PHE A 85 10.33 -1.17 -6.27
N VAL A 86 11.44 -1.23 -5.52
CA VAL A 86 11.73 -2.34 -4.62
C VAL A 86 10.65 -2.46 -3.55
N ARG A 87 10.28 -1.36 -2.90
CA ARG A 87 9.23 -1.36 -1.86
C ARG A 87 7.86 -1.74 -2.40
N LEU A 88 7.51 -1.24 -3.58
CA LEU A 88 6.25 -1.61 -4.23
C LEU A 88 6.25 -3.10 -4.63
N SER A 89 7.38 -3.63 -5.11
CA SER A 89 7.51 -5.04 -5.45
C SER A 89 7.40 -5.97 -4.24
N GLU A 90 7.97 -5.57 -3.09
CA GLU A 90 7.78 -6.26 -1.82
C GLU A 90 6.30 -6.30 -1.44
N LEU A 91 5.58 -5.19 -1.62
CA LEU A 91 4.16 -5.08 -1.31
C LEU A 91 3.30 -5.98 -2.21
N LYS A 92 3.60 -6.04 -3.52
CA LYS A 92 2.91 -6.91 -4.48
C LYS A 92 3.04 -8.40 -4.10
N LYS A 93 4.22 -8.83 -3.65
CA LYS A 93 4.44 -10.23 -3.23
C LYS A 93 3.53 -10.64 -2.06
N LEU A 94 3.23 -9.71 -1.15
CA LEU A 94 2.37 -9.98 0.01
C LEU A 94 0.88 -10.12 -0.33
N ILE A 95 0.44 -9.57 -1.45
CA ILE A 95 -0.98 -9.61 -1.87
C ILE A 95 -1.25 -10.64 -2.98
N SER A 96 -0.20 -11.12 -3.66
CA SER A 96 -0.29 -12.18 -4.68
C SER A 96 -0.11 -13.60 -4.11
N SER A 97 0.09 -13.72 -2.80
CA SER A 97 0.22 -15.00 -2.07
C SER A 97 -1.09 -15.37 -1.38
#